data_AF-A0AAJ0XBS4-F1
#
_entry.id   AF-A0AAJ0XBS4-F1
#
_cell.length_a   1.000
_cell.length_b   1.000
_cell.length_c   1.000
_cell.angle_alpha   90.00
_cell.angle_beta   90.00
_cell.angle_gamma   90.00
#
_symmetry.space_group_name_H-M   'P 1'
#
loop_
_entity.id
_entity.type
_entity.pdbx_description
1 polymer ?
#
loop_
_entity_poly.entity_id
_entity_poly.type
_entity_poly.pdbx_seq_one_letter_code
_entity_poly.pdbx_strand_id
1 'polypeptide(L)'
;MVSELVTLPHPMRLIRRDPQRFGVSPEQMERLRREIMEVYPPQLQQRVQAAWSLERSIRRAVLDQGQDSAAVAEQLDELMRLKRETADIRIEGLNRFRTLLEPEQYRAVMTASAEASGAR
;
A
#
# COMPACT_ATOMS: atom_id res chain seq x y z
N MET A 1 -14.16 0.40 -2.76
CA MET A 1 -13.92 -0.80 -1.93
C MET A 1 -12.46 -0.76 -1.45
N VAL A 2 -12.24 -0.42 -0.18
CA VAL A 2 -11.20 0.55 0.32
C VAL A 2 -10.24 1.13 -0.74
N SER A 3 -10.84 2.01 -1.53
CA SER A 3 -10.37 3.31 -2.04
C SER A 3 -11.67 4.13 -2.10
N GLU A 4 -11.70 5.39 -1.67
CA GLU A 4 -11.37 6.50 -2.60
C GLU A 4 -10.25 7.44 -2.11
N LEU A 5 -9.01 7.11 -2.52
CA LEU A 5 -7.76 7.90 -2.52
C LEU A 5 -7.06 7.98 -1.15
N VAL A 6 -5.75 7.76 -0.96
CA VAL A 6 -4.54 7.94 -1.78
C VAL A 6 -4.05 6.67 -2.48
N THR A 7 -3.71 6.79 -3.77
CA THR A 7 -3.09 5.71 -4.55
C THR A 7 -1.59 5.93 -4.65
N LEU A 8 -0.81 5.01 -4.09
CA LEU A 8 0.65 5.02 -4.18
C LEU A 8 1.13 3.88 -5.09
N PRO A 9 2.20 4.10 -5.87
CA PRO A 9 2.73 3.08 -6.76
C PRO A 9 3.19 1.84 -6.00
N HIS A 10 3.17 0.69 -6.69
CA HIS A 10 3.73 -0.57 -6.20
C HIS A 10 5.00 -0.95 -6.99
N PRO A 11 6.10 -0.18 -6.84
CA PRO A 11 7.28 -0.27 -7.70
C PRO A 11 8.03 -1.60 -7.58
N MET A 12 7.95 -2.26 -6.42
CA MET A 12 8.59 -3.57 -6.19
C MET A 12 8.13 -4.63 -7.18
N ARG A 13 6.90 -4.55 -7.70
CA ARG A 13 6.41 -5.50 -8.72
C ARG A 13 7.22 -5.39 -10.01
N LEU A 14 7.64 -4.18 -10.39
CA LEU A 14 8.42 -3.94 -11.61
C LEU A 14 9.84 -4.46 -11.44
N ILE A 15 10.49 -4.11 -10.33
CA ILE A 15 11.85 -4.58 -10.01
C ILE A 15 11.92 -6.10 -9.95
N ARG A 16 10.94 -6.78 -9.35
CA ARG A 16 10.92 -8.25 -9.29
C ARG A 16 10.78 -8.91 -10.65
N ARG A 17 10.07 -8.27 -11.59
CA ARG A 17 9.84 -8.83 -12.92
C ARG A 17 11.10 -8.73 -13.79
N ASP A 18 11.82 -7.61 -13.66
CA ASP A 18 12.96 -7.31 -14.51
C ASP A 18 13.96 -6.40 -13.76
N PRO A 19 14.78 -6.96 -12.87
CA PRO A 19 15.72 -6.15 -12.08
C PRO A 19 16.85 -5.57 -12.93
N GLN A 20 17.24 -6.27 -13.98
CA GLN A 20 18.31 -5.85 -14.89
C GLN A 20 17.92 -4.58 -15.66
N ARG A 21 16.66 -4.45 -16.07
CA ARG A 21 16.13 -3.21 -16.67
C ARG A 21 16.33 -1.97 -15.80
N PHE A 22 16.33 -2.14 -14.48
CA PHE A 22 16.53 -1.03 -13.53
C PHE A 22 17.94 -0.97 -12.96
N GLY A 23 18.88 -1.78 -13.49
CA GLY A 23 20.26 -1.84 -13.03
C GLY A 23 20.41 -2.29 -11.57
N VAL A 24 19.44 -3.02 -11.03
CA VAL A 24 19.43 -3.46 -9.62
C VAL A 24 20.34 -4.68 -9.48
N SER A 25 21.39 -4.57 -8.67
CA SER A 25 22.31 -5.69 -8.42
C SER A 25 21.66 -6.79 -7.56
N PRO A 26 22.21 -8.02 -7.56
CA PRO A 26 21.77 -9.08 -6.64
C PRO A 26 21.82 -8.67 -5.16
N GLU A 27 22.85 -7.94 -4.74
CA GLU A 27 23.00 -7.43 -3.37
C GLU A 27 21.93 -6.39 -3.03
N GLN A 28 21.67 -5.45 -3.95
CA GLN A 28 20.57 -4.49 -3.80
C GLN A 28 19.22 -5.21 -3.73
N MET A 29 19.02 -6.24 -4.55
CA MET A 29 17.80 -7.05 -4.54
C MET A 29 17.59 -7.75 -3.19
N GLU A 30 18.63 -8.34 -2.61
CA GLU A 30 18.50 -8.99 -1.30
C GLU A 30 18.19 -7.98 -0.20
N ARG A 31 18.77 -6.77 -0.26
CA ARG A 31 18.41 -5.68 0.65
C ARG A 31 16.97 -5.24 0.48
N LEU A 32 16.49 -5.08 -0.76
CA LEU A 32 15.08 -4.78 -1.04
C LEU A 32 14.15 -5.88 -0.51
N ARG A 33 14.53 -7.15 -0.66
CA ARG A 33 13.76 -8.29 -0.13
C ARG A 33 13.63 -8.19 1.40
N ARG A 34 14.75 -8.13 2.09
CA ARG A 34 14.81 -8.11 3.57
C ARG A 34 14.17 -6.86 4.17
N GLU A 35 14.44 -5.69 3.59
CA GLU A 35 14.11 -4.42 4.22
C GLU A 35 12.76 -3.86 3.74
N ILE A 36 12.25 -4.31 2.60
CA ILE A 36 10.92 -3.90 2.09
C ILE A 36 9.94 -5.06 2.14
N MET A 37 10.24 -6.17 1.47
CA MET A 37 9.25 -7.23 1.22
C MET A 37 8.90 -8.05 2.47
N GLU A 38 9.85 -8.23 3.38
CA GLU A 38 9.60 -8.94 4.64
C GLU A 38 8.97 -8.03 5.70
N VAL A 39 9.14 -6.71 5.59
CA VAL A 39 8.76 -5.75 6.64
C VAL A 39 7.37 -5.17 6.41
N TYR A 40 7.11 -4.56 5.24
CA TYR A 40 5.91 -3.75 5.03
C TYR A 40 4.66 -4.56 4.59
N PRO A 41 4.76 -5.57 3.69
CA PRO A 41 3.58 -6.33 3.27
C PRO A 41 2.82 -7.02 4.42
N PRO A 42 3.48 -7.67 5.40
CA PRO A 42 2.76 -8.28 6.52
C PRO A 42 1.99 -7.24 7.36
N GLN A 43 2.62 -6.09 7.65
CA GLN A 43 1.98 -5.00 8.40
C GLN A 43 0.78 -4.44 7.63
N LEU A 44 0.96 -4.17 6.34
CA LEU A 44 -0.08 -3.67 5.45
C LEU A 44 -1.26 -4.65 5.37
N GLN A 45 -0.99 -5.94 5.20
CA GLN A 45 -2.02 -6.98 5.11
C GLN A 45 -2.89 -7.01 6.36
N GLN A 46 -2.29 -6.91 7.55
CA GLN A 46 -3.03 -6.90 8.80
C GLN A 46 -4.02 -5.73 8.88
N ARG A 47 -3.58 -4.50 8.54
CA ARG A 47 -4.43 -3.30 8.58
C ARG A 47 -5.54 -3.34 7.53
N VAL A 48 -5.22 -3.80 6.32
CA VAL A 48 -6.20 -3.95 5.23
C VAL A 48 -7.27 -4.97 5.60
N GLN A 49 -6.90 -6.09 6.19
CA GLN A 49 -7.86 -7.10 6.65
C GLN A 49 -8.80 -6.56 7.73
N ALA A 50 -8.25 -5.81 8.71
CA ALA A 50 -9.05 -5.14 9.73
C ALA A 50 -10.04 -4.14 9.11
N ALA A 51 -9.56 -3.30 8.18
CA ALA A 51 -10.39 -2.32 7.48
C ALA A 51 -11.52 -2.99 6.68
N TRP A 52 -11.25 -4.09 5.98
CA TRP A 52 -12.28 -4.85 5.26
C TRP A 52 -13.31 -5.49 6.20
N SER A 53 -12.88 -5.98 7.37
CA SER A 53 -13.82 -6.52 8.36
C SER A 53 -14.77 -5.44 8.86
N LEU A 54 -14.22 -4.26 9.13
CA LEU A 54 -14.98 -3.10 9.60
C LEU A 54 -15.94 -2.56 8.54
N GLU A 55 -15.48 -2.43 7.28
CA GLU A 55 -16.33 -2.06 6.13
C GLU A 55 -17.52 -3.02 5.98
N ARG A 56 -17.29 -4.34 6.12
CA ARG A 56 -18.38 -5.33 6.09
C ARG A 56 -19.34 -5.18 7.28
N SER A 57 -18.82 -4.90 8.46
CA SER A 57 -19.62 -4.68 9.67
C SER A 57 -20.53 -3.46 9.53
N ILE A 58 -19.98 -2.32 9.14
CA ILE A 58 -20.71 -1.07 8.89
C ILE A 58 -21.76 -1.30 7.81
N ARG A 59 -21.41 -1.97 6.71
CA ARG A 59 -22.36 -2.28 5.64
C ARG A 59 -23.55 -3.10 6.15
N ARG A 60 -23.31 -4.12 6.98
CA ARG A 60 -24.38 -4.93 7.58
C ARG A 60 -25.25 -4.10 8.53
N ALA A 61 -24.63 -3.28 9.38
CA ALA A 61 -25.32 -2.37 10.29
C ALA A 61 -26.28 -1.43 9.54
N VAL A 62 -25.82 -0.81 8.46
CA VAL A 62 -26.63 0.13 7.69
C VAL A 62 -27.68 -0.58 6.85
N LEU A 63 -27.29 -1.60 6.07
CA LEU A 63 -28.19 -2.21 5.08
C LEU A 63 -29.16 -3.22 5.70
N ASP A 64 -28.72 -4.01 6.68
CA ASP A 64 -29.50 -5.11 7.22
C ASP A 64 -30.23 -4.73 8.52
N GLN A 65 -29.69 -3.77 9.28
CA GLN A 65 -30.21 -3.36 10.60
C GLN A 65 -30.78 -1.94 10.64
N GLY A 66 -30.63 -1.18 9.54
CA GLY A 66 -31.16 0.19 9.44
C GLY A 66 -30.48 1.20 10.35
N GLN A 67 -29.25 0.93 10.81
CA GLN A 67 -28.49 1.85 11.66
C GLN A 67 -28.09 3.11 10.87
N ASP A 68 -28.18 4.27 11.53
CA ASP A 68 -27.76 5.55 10.97
C ASP A 68 -26.27 5.82 11.20
N SER A 69 -25.78 6.95 10.68
CA SER A 69 -24.36 7.33 10.80
C SER A 69 -23.90 7.57 12.24
N ALA A 70 -24.79 7.95 13.15
CA ALA A 70 -24.44 8.17 14.55
C ALA A 70 -24.21 6.82 15.26
N ALA A 71 -25.06 5.82 14.96
CA ALA A 71 -24.95 4.47 15.51
C ALA A 71 -23.66 3.73 15.07
N VAL A 72 -23.07 4.08 13.93
CA VAL A 72 -21.82 3.47 13.43
C VAL A 72 -20.60 4.41 13.50
N ALA A 73 -20.70 5.54 14.22
CA ALA A 73 -19.68 6.59 14.23
C ALA A 73 -18.29 6.06 14.64
N GLU A 74 -18.19 5.31 15.74
CA GLU A 74 -16.93 4.74 16.21
C GLU A 74 -16.29 3.79 15.18
N GLN A 75 -17.12 3.02 14.47
CA GLN A 75 -16.64 2.12 13.41
C GLN A 75 -16.14 2.91 12.21
N LEU A 76 -16.77 4.04 11.87
CA LEU A 76 -16.30 4.92 10.80
C LEU A 76 -14.98 5.58 11.16
N ASP A 77 -14.82 6.06 12.39
CA ASP A 77 -13.58 6.67 12.87
C ASP A 77 -12.42 5.67 12.87
N GLU A 78 -12.66 4.45 13.34
CA GLU A 78 -11.68 3.37 13.31
C GLU A 78 -11.31 2.98 11.86
N LEU A 79 -12.27 2.97 10.94
CA LEU A 79 -12.00 2.73 9.52
C LEU A 79 -11.11 3.83 8.93
N MET A 80 -11.33 5.09 9.31
CA MET A 80 -10.48 6.20 8.88
C MET A 80 -9.07 6.12 9.48
N ARG A 81 -8.95 5.71 10.74
CA ARG A 81 -7.65 5.45 11.39
C ARG A 81 -6.86 4.36 10.65
N LEU A 82 -7.49 3.23 10.34
CA LEU A 82 -6.86 2.12 9.61
C LEU A 82 -6.44 2.49 8.18
N LYS A 83 -7.24 3.34 7.50
CA LYS A 83 -6.87 3.89 6.18
C LYS A 83 -5.61 4.76 6.28
N ARG A 84 -5.51 5.62 7.29
CA ARG A 84 -4.33 6.44 7.53
C ARG A 84 -3.09 5.59 7.80
N GLU A 85 -3.19 4.64 8.73
CA GLU A 85 -2.07 3.72 9.03
C GLU A 85 -1.60 2.95 7.79
N THR A 86 -2.53 2.51 6.96
CA THR A 86 -2.21 1.85 5.68
C THR A 86 -1.44 2.78 4.75
N ALA A 87 -1.82 4.06 4.67
CA ALA A 87 -1.11 5.06 3.89
C ALA A 87 0.30 5.33 4.45
N ASP A 88 0.41 5.47 5.78
CA ASP A 88 1.69 5.71 6.47
C ASP A 88 2.68 4.57 6.19
N ILE A 89 2.26 3.30 6.34
CA ILE A 89 3.08 2.11 6.02
C ILE A 89 3.55 2.14 4.57
N ARG A 90 2.71 2.55 3.63
CA ARG A 90 3.08 2.66 2.20
C ARG A 90 4.08 3.78 1.96
N ILE A 91 3.91 4.93 2.61
CA ILE A 91 4.83 6.08 2.52
C ILE A 91 6.20 5.67 3.07
N GLU A 92 6.23 5.04 4.24
CA GLU A 92 7.45 4.53 4.85
C GLU A 92 8.15 3.51 3.95
N GLY A 93 7.41 2.55 3.39
CA GLY A 93 7.94 1.58 2.45
C GLY A 93 8.53 2.22 1.19
N LEU A 94 7.88 3.24 0.63
CA LEU A 94 8.39 3.99 -0.52
C LEU A 94 9.62 4.82 -0.18
N ASN A 95 9.65 5.45 0.99
CA ASN A 95 10.81 6.19 1.46
C ASN A 95 11.99 5.24 1.67
N ARG A 96 11.78 4.08 2.29
CA ARG A 96 12.84 3.08 2.44
C ARG A 96 13.31 2.58 1.08
N PHE A 97 12.39 2.29 0.18
CA PHE A 97 12.70 1.87 -1.18
C PHE A 97 13.58 2.90 -1.91
N ARG A 98 13.26 4.19 -1.79
CA ARG A 98 14.08 5.29 -2.35
C ARG A 98 15.50 5.30 -1.79
N THR A 99 15.70 4.98 -0.52
CA THR A 99 17.05 4.95 0.10
C THR A 99 17.90 3.73 -0.29
N LEU A 100 17.30 2.70 -0.89
CA LEU A 100 17.98 1.46 -1.29
C LEU A 100 18.44 1.47 -2.75
N LEU A 101 18.05 2.49 -3.50
CA LEU A 101 18.35 2.64 -4.91
C LEU A 101 19.16 3.92 -5.14
N GLU A 102 19.97 3.88 -6.19
CA GLU A 102 20.58 5.10 -6.72
C GLU A 102 19.49 6.03 -7.29
N PRO A 103 19.73 7.37 -7.30
CA PRO A 103 18.76 8.34 -7.77
C PRO A 103 18.22 8.07 -9.19
N GLU A 104 19.06 7.55 -10.08
CA GLU A 104 18.73 7.18 -11.46
C GLU A 104 17.84 5.93 -11.51
N GLN A 105 18.19 4.91 -10.71
CA GLN A 105 17.42 3.67 -10.60
C GLN A 105 16.00 3.98 -10.08
N TYR A 106 15.91 4.78 -9.01
CA TYR A 106 14.62 5.18 -8.44
C TYR A 106 13.76 5.93 -9.46
N ARG A 107 14.33 6.90 -10.18
CA ARG A 107 13.63 7.65 -11.24
C ARG A 107 13.10 6.72 -12.32
N ALA A 108 13.93 5.81 -12.84
CA ALA A 108 13.53 4.85 -13.87
C ALA A 108 12.36 3.97 -13.43
N VAL A 109 12.37 3.51 -12.18
CA VAL A 109 11.28 2.69 -11.63
C VAL A 109 10.00 3.50 -11.44
N MET A 110 10.09 4.74 -10.95
CA MET A 110 8.92 5.60 -10.77
C MET A 110 8.26 5.96 -12.10
N THR A 111 9.05 6.27 -13.14
CA THR A 111 8.55 6.50 -14.49
C THR A 111 7.79 5.28 -15.02
N ALA A 112 8.40 4.10 -14.95
CA ALA A 112 7.74 2.86 -15.37
C ALA A 112 6.48 2.53 -14.55
N SER A 113 6.46 2.89 -13.26
CA SER A 113 5.28 2.71 -12.41
C SER A 113 4.16 3.67 -12.73
N ALA A 114 4.46 4.92 -13.08
CA ALA A 114 3.48 5.90 -13.53
C ALA A 114 2.84 5.46 -14.86
N GLU A 115 3.64 5.03 -15.84
CA GLU A 115 3.17 4.47 -17.12
C GLU A 115 2.24 3.27 -16.90
N ALA A 116 2.61 2.34 -16.01
CA ALA A 116 1.79 1.16 -15.70
C ALA A 116 0.49 1.48 -14.94
N SER A 117 0.41 2.66 -14.31
CA SER A 117 -0.75 3.11 -13.54
C SER A 117 -1.70 4.00 -14.36
N GLY A 118 -1.19 4.72 -15.36
CA GLY A 118 -1.98 5.50 -16.32
C GLY A 118 -2.52 4.68 -17.51
N ALA A 119 -2.08 3.43 -17.68
CA ALA A 119 -2.59 2.51 -18.70
C ALA A 119 -3.82 1.69 -18.24
N ARG A 120 -4.49 2.09 -17.16
CA ARG A 120 -5.67 1.41 -16.58
C ARG A 120 -6.87 2.33 -16.51
#